data_AF-A0A3G2S4M0-F1
#
_entry.id   AF-A0A3G2S4M0-F1
#
_cell.length_a   1.000
_cell.length_b   1.000
_cell.length_c   1.000
_cell.angle_alpha   90.00
_cell.angle_beta   90.00
_cell.angle_gamma   90.00
#
_symmetry.space_group_name_H-M   'P 1'
#
loop_
_entity.id
_entity.type
_entity.pdbx_description
1 polymer ?
#
loop_
_entity_poly.entity_id
_entity_poly.type
_entity_poly.pdbx_seq_one_letter_code
_entity_poly.pdbx_strand_id
1 'polypeptide(L)'
;MLSNVPENEADDQSSQKKLDQLADFLESRPQKASQHSRGHRQKEQRSHLGDARLNLPNKVFQNGHYYDPQTLNPTNMSSIPPRVRTPLLGPSKREAMKNDPFYLLGINPAKPSLADDTYKNGAILSQFTTEMGRIQSRNVSGLTRKSQRQIGKAIRRARALGILPVLSRGHGRGGAGWR
;
A
#
# COMPACT_ATOMS: atom_id res chain seq x y z
N MET A 1 -32.61 41.92 -8.90
CA MET A 1 -31.62 41.76 -9.98
C MET A 1 -30.79 40.53 -9.65
N LEU A 2 -31.01 39.42 -10.36
CA LEU A 2 -30.23 38.18 -10.22
C LEU A 2 -29.05 38.28 -11.20
N SER A 3 -27.84 38.49 -10.69
CA SER A 3 -26.61 38.51 -11.50
C SER A 3 -26.09 37.09 -11.68
N ASN A 4 -26.12 36.61 -12.92
CA ASN A 4 -25.57 35.33 -13.35
C ASN A 4 -24.03 35.44 -13.44
N VAL A 5 -23.31 34.61 -12.70
CA VAL A 5 -21.84 34.53 -12.73
C VAL A 5 -21.45 33.34 -13.61
N PRO A 6 -20.56 33.50 -14.62
CA PRO A 6 -20.17 32.40 -15.50
C PRO A 6 -19.16 31.49 -14.79
N GLU A 7 -19.41 30.17 -14.80
CA GLU A 7 -18.54 29.17 -14.19
C GLU A 7 -17.37 28.79 -15.13
N ASN A 8 -16.18 28.66 -14.53
CA ASN A 8 -14.92 28.35 -15.19
C ASN A 8 -14.79 26.86 -15.49
N GLU A 9 -15.20 26.41 -16.68
CA GLU A 9 -15.13 24.99 -17.11
C GLU A 9 -13.72 24.53 -17.53
N ALA A 10 -12.75 25.44 -17.61
CA ALA A 10 -11.42 25.15 -18.18
C ALA A 10 -10.48 24.37 -17.23
N ASP A 11 -10.67 24.50 -15.91
CA ASP A 11 -9.79 23.88 -14.91
C ASP A 11 -10.16 22.40 -14.62
N ASP A 12 -11.42 22.03 -14.82
CA ASP A 12 -11.92 20.68 -14.59
C ASP A 12 -11.38 19.66 -15.61
N GLN A 13 -11.09 20.10 -16.84
CA GLN A 13 -10.44 19.22 -17.81
C GLN A 13 -8.98 18.91 -17.48
N SER A 14 -8.30 19.79 -16.73
CA SER A 14 -6.90 19.63 -16.35
C SER A 14 -6.74 18.64 -15.18
N SER A 15 -7.68 18.64 -14.24
CA SER A 15 -7.71 17.70 -13.12
C SER A 15 -8.05 16.29 -13.60
N GLN A 16 -9.02 16.14 -14.50
CA GLN A 16 -9.42 14.85 -15.05
C GLN A 16 -8.26 14.15 -15.79
N LYS A 17 -7.52 14.89 -16.63
CA LYS A 17 -6.36 14.34 -17.35
C LYS A 17 -5.22 13.87 -16.45
N LYS A 18 -5.03 14.53 -15.30
CA LYS A 18 -4.03 14.11 -14.30
C LYS A 18 -4.47 12.84 -13.57
N LEU A 19 -5.77 12.65 -13.37
CA LEU A 19 -6.33 11.45 -12.77
C LEU A 19 -6.17 10.24 -13.67
N ASP A 20 -6.40 10.40 -14.98
CA ASP A 20 -6.22 9.34 -15.96
C ASP A 20 -4.76 8.88 -16.04
N GLN A 21 -3.81 9.83 -16.06
CA GLN A 21 -2.37 9.51 -16.01
C GLN A 21 -1.95 8.76 -14.72
N LEU A 22 -2.61 9.05 -13.59
CA LEU A 22 -2.35 8.38 -12.31
C LEU A 22 -2.93 6.96 -12.31
N ALA A 23 -4.09 6.77 -12.93
CA ALA A 23 -4.71 5.45 -13.09
C ALA A 23 -3.81 4.52 -13.92
N ASP A 24 -3.34 4.97 -15.08
CA ASP A 24 -2.43 4.22 -15.95
C ASP A 24 -1.11 3.86 -15.25
N PHE A 25 -0.59 4.77 -14.43
CA PHE A 25 0.62 4.54 -13.64
C PHE A 25 0.43 3.49 -12.53
N LEU A 26 -0.77 3.41 -11.93
CA LEU A 26 -1.07 2.41 -10.91
C LEU A 26 -1.31 1.03 -11.51
N GLU A 27 -1.87 0.97 -12.72
CA GLU A 27 -2.18 -0.27 -13.42
C GLU A 27 -0.93 -0.92 -14.04
N SER A 28 0.07 -0.13 -14.43
CA SER A 28 1.37 -0.60 -14.94
C SER A 28 2.31 -1.19 -13.87
N ARG A 29 1.94 -1.18 -12.57
CA ARG A 29 2.73 -1.84 -11.53
C ARG A 29 2.47 -3.36 -11.50
N PRO A 30 3.51 -4.21 -11.61
CA PRO A 30 3.32 -5.66 -11.51
C PRO A 30 2.83 -6.04 -10.12
N GLN A 31 1.59 -6.53 -10.04
CA GLN A 31 0.96 -6.98 -8.81
C GLN A 31 1.70 -8.23 -8.31
N LYS A 32 2.40 -8.12 -7.18
CA LYS A 32 2.89 -9.31 -6.46
C LYS A 32 1.67 -10.05 -5.92
N ALA A 33 1.33 -11.16 -6.57
CA ALA A 33 0.31 -12.11 -6.12
C ALA A 33 0.55 -12.47 -4.64
N SER A 34 -0.38 -12.09 -3.78
CA SER A 34 -0.35 -12.44 -2.37
C SER A 34 -0.92 -13.85 -2.21
N GLN A 35 -0.03 -14.83 -2.05
CA GLN A 35 -0.40 -16.18 -1.64
C GLN A 35 -0.86 -16.14 -0.18
N HIS A 36 -2.17 -16.20 0.05
CA HIS A 36 -2.73 -16.55 1.35
C HIS A 36 -3.08 -18.03 1.35
N SER A 37 -2.29 -18.84 2.08
CA SER A 37 -2.75 -20.10 2.63
C SER A 37 -2.38 -20.18 4.11
N ARG A 38 -3.40 -20.07 4.97
CA ARG A 38 -3.34 -20.51 6.37
C ARG A 38 -4.28 -21.71 6.48
N GLY A 39 -3.73 -22.88 6.21
CA GLY A 39 -4.31 -24.17 6.57
C GLY A 39 -3.48 -24.78 7.70
N HIS A 40 -4.15 -25.28 8.74
CA HIS A 40 -3.54 -26.11 9.77
C HIS A 40 -2.83 -27.30 9.11
N ARG A 41 -1.52 -27.40 9.28
CA ARG A 41 -0.70 -28.51 8.76
C ARG A 41 -0.65 -29.62 9.79
N GLN A 42 -1.57 -30.57 9.69
CA GLN A 42 -1.41 -31.88 10.32
C GLN A 42 -0.18 -32.56 9.73
N LYS A 43 0.63 -33.17 10.61
CA LYS A 43 1.89 -33.82 10.27
C LYS A 43 1.58 -35.23 9.74
N GLU A 44 1.07 -35.30 8.51
CA GLU A 44 0.94 -36.57 7.80
C GLU A 44 2.31 -37.02 7.28
N GLN A 45 2.70 -38.23 7.70
CA GLN A 45 3.81 -38.97 7.14
C GLN A 45 3.39 -39.46 5.74
N ARG A 46 3.67 -38.67 4.70
CA ARG A 46 3.47 -39.10 3.31
C ARG A 46 4.76 -39.73 2.80
N SER A 47 4.66 -40.99 2.43
CA SER A 47 5.68 -41.78 1.76
C SER A 47 6.25 -41.07 0.54
N HIS A 48 7.56 -41.17 0.41
CA HIS A 48 8.35 -40.78 -0.75
C HIS A 48 7.79 -41.43 -2.02
N LEU A 49 7.43 -40.60 -3.03
CA LEU A 49 7.44 -40.85 -4.48
C LEU A 49 6.35 -39.97 -5.13
N GLY A 50 6.76 -38.90 -5.81
CA GLY A 50 5.87 -38.13 -6.70
C GLY A 50 5.41 -36.77 -6.17
N ASP A 51 6.33 -35.80 -6.08
CA ASP A 51 5.98 -34.39 -6.24
C ASP A 51 7.27 -33.61 -6.55
N ALA A 52 7.79 -33.79 -7.77
CA ALA A 52 8.89 -32.99 -8.31
C ALA A 52 8.37 -31.57 -8.63
N ARG A 53 7.99 -30.81 -7.61
CA ARG A 53 7.87 -29.36 -7.71
C ARG A 53 9.24 -28.87 -8.17
N LEU A 54 9.33 -28.39 -9.40
CA LEU A 54 10.52 -27.73 -9.91
C LEU A 54 10.96 -26.72 -8.84
N ASN A 55 12.11 -26.94 -8.19
CA ASN A 55 12.71 -26.01 -7.25
C ASN A 55 13.20 -24.81 -8.07
N LEU A 56 12.27 -23.97 -8.52
CA LEU A 56 12.62 -22.73 -9.19
C LEU A 56 13.34 -21.84 -8.19
N PRO A 57 14.41 -21.15 -8.60
CA PRO A 57 15.10 -20.21 -7.73
C PRO A 57 14.11 -19.14 -7.25
N ASN A 58 14.06 -18.91 -5.93
CA ASN A 58 13.25 -17.84 -5.34
C ASN A 58 13.78 -16.44 -5.71
N LYS A 59 14.99 -16.37 -6.25
CA LYS A 59 15.64 -15.14 -6.66
C LYS A 59 15.12 -14.69 -8.03
N VAL A 60 14.53 -13.49 -8.06
CA VAL A 60 14.07 -12.85 -9.29
C VAL A 60 15.24 -12.10 -9.94
N PHE A 61 15.59 -12.46 -11.18
CA PHE A 61 16.58 -11.75 -11.97
C PHE A 61 15.93 -10.52 -12.63
N GLN A 62 16.36 -9.34 -12.20
CA GLN A 62 16.06 -8.05 -12.81
C GLN A 62 17.16 -7.67 -13.80
N ASN A 63 16.75 -7.08 -14.93
CA ASN A 63 17.63 -6.51 -15.93
C ASN A 63 18.41 -5.30 -15.36
N GLY A 64 19.68 -5.14 -15.75
CA GLY A 64 20.55 -4.05 -15.26
C GLY A 64 21.12 -4.24 -13.86
N HIS A 65 20.65 -5.23 -13.08
CA HIS A 65 21.30 -5.63 -11.84
C HIS A 65 22.50 -6.53 -12.15
N TYR A 66 23.66 -6.18 -11.58
CA TYR A 66 24.84 -7.02 -11.62
C TYR A 66 24.70 -8.19 -10.64
N TYR A 67 25.01 -9.40 -11.09
CA TYR A 67 24.99 -10.62 -10.28
C TYR A 67 26.41 -11.17 -10.14
N ASP A 68 26.91 -11.25 -8.92
CA ASP A 68 28.16 -11.96 -8.67
C ASP A 68 27.98 -13.46 -8.95
N PRO A 69 29.01 -14.15 -9.44
CA PRO A 69 28.96 -15.60 -9.68
C PRO A 69 28.58 -16.38 -8.42
N GLN A 70 29.02 -15.92 -7.24
CA GLN A 70 28.64 -16.51 -5.96
C GLN A 70 27.13 -16.44 -5.70
N THR A 71 26.44 -15.45 -6.26
CA THR A 71 25.00 -15.26 -6.07
C THR A 71 24.14 -16.14 -6.99
N LEU A 72 24.76 -16.81 -7.96
CA LEU A 72 24.18 -17.78 -8.90
C LEU A 72 24.33 -19.23 -8.43
N ASN A 73 24.86 -19.45 -7.23
CA ASN A 73 24.93 -20.79 -6.65
C ASN A 73 23.54 -21.27 -6.22
N PRO A 74 23.22 -22.57 -6.35
CA PRO A 74 21.88 -23.11 -6.07
C PRO A 74 21.43 -22.85 -4.63
N THR A 75 22.36 -22.80 -3.68
CA THR A 75 22.11 -22.46 -2.28
C THR A 75 21.59 -21.03 -2.11
N ASN A 76 22.27 -20.05 -2.71
CA ASN A 76 21.88 -18.65 -2.65
C ASN A 76 20.62 -18.37 -3.47
N MET A 77 20.47 -19.01 -4.63
CA MET A 77 19.32 -18.86 -5.51
C MET A 77 18.01 -19.41 -4.91
N SER A 78 18.09 -20.42 -4.03
CA SER A 78 16.93 -21.02 -3.35
C SER A 78 16.69 -20.46 -1.95
N SER A 79 17.67 -19.77 -1.35
CA SER A 79 17.56 -19.19 -0.01
C SER A 79 16.38 -18.20 0.09
N ILE A 80 15.51 -18.42 1.07
CA ILE A 80 14.41 -17.50 1.39
C ILE A 80 14.94 -16.54 2.45
N PRO A 81 14.95 -15.21 2.22
CA PRO A 81 15.45 -14.28 3.21
C PRO A 81 14.62 -14.39 4.50
N PRO A 82 15.25 -14.30 5.68
CA PRO A 82 14.53 -14.39 6.94
C PRO A 82 13.49 -13.26 7.01
N ARG A 83 12.29 -13.59 7.50
CA ARG A 83 11.23 -12.60 7.71
C ARG A 83 11.63 -11.66 8.85
N VAL A 84 11.87 -10.39 8.54
CA VAL A 84 12.20 -9.38 9.55
C VAL A 84 10.95 -9.08 10.38
N ARG A 85 11.08 -9.12 11.70
CA ARG A 85 9.99 -8.74 12.63
C ARG A 85 9.79 -7.24 12.59
N THR A 86 8.54 -6.78 12.66
CA THR A 86 8.25 -5.34 12.79
C THR A 86 8.86 -4.82 14.09
N PRO A 87 9.59 -3.70 14.07
CA PRO A 87 10.22 -3.15 15.26
C PRO A 87 9.16 -2.71 16.28
N LEU A 88 9.55 -2.70 17.56
CA LEU A 88 8.68 -2.24 18.63
C LEU A 88 8.35 -0.75 18.48
N LEU A 89 9.37 0.05 18.14
CA LEU A 89 9.25 1.48 17.88
C LEU A 89 9.29 1.76 16.38
N GLY A 90 8.56 2.78 15.95
CA GLY A 90 8.62 3.23 14.56
C GLY A 90 9.93 3.92 14.20
N PRO A 91 10.15 4.15 12.89
CA PRO A 91 11.44 4.61 12.38
C PRO A 91 11.86 5.97 12.95
N SER A 92 13.18 6.21 12.89
CA SER A 92 13.77 7.50 13.21
C SER A 92 13.15 8.60 12.33
N LYS A 93 13.22 9.87 12.78
CA LYS A 93 12.66 10.99 12.01
C LYS A 93 13.28 11.08 10.61
N ARG A 94 14.61 10.96 10.50
CA ARG A 94 15.33 11.07 9.23
C ARG A 94 14.94 9.96 8.26
N GLU A 95 14.88 8.73 8.77
CA GLU A 95 14.45 7.55 8.00
C GLU A 95 12.99 7.68 7.54
N ALA A 96 12.11 8.08 8.45
CA ALA A 96 10.71 8.32 8.12
C ALA A 96 10.54 9.40 7.06
N MET A 97 11.28 10.52 7.13
CA MET A 97 11.20 11.59 6.12
C MET A 97 11.61 11.11 4.72
N LYS A 98 12.54 10.16 4.62
CA LYS A 98 12.96 9.56 3.34
C LYS A 98 11.88 8.67 2.74
N ASN A 99 11.10 7.99 3.59
CA ASN A 99 10.14 6.96 3.15
C ASN A 99 8.68 7.44 3.15
N ASP A 100 8.36 8.55 3.82
CA ASP A 100 6.99 9.04 4.01
C ASP A 100 6.48 9.79 2.77
N PRO A 101 5.49 9.25 2.03
CA PRO A 101 5.00 9.86 0.80
C PRO A 101 4.28 11.19 1.04
N PHE A 102 3.59 11.36 2.18
CA PHE A 102 2.90 12.62 2.49
C PHE A 102 3.88 13.74 2.78
N TYR A 103 5.00 13.39 3.42
CA TYR A 103 6.07 14.35 3.65
C TYR A 103 6.74 14.76 2.34
N LEU A 104 7.08 13.78 1.48
CA LEU A 104 7.75 14.04 0.20
C LEU A 104 6.88 14.83 -0.78
N LEU A 105 5.58 14.55 -0.82
CA LEU A 105 4.63 15.22 -1.72
C LEU A 105 4.06 16.53 -1.14
N GLY A 106 4.35 16.86 0.12
CA GLY A 106 3.84 18.07 0.77
C GLY A 106 2.35 18.07 1.09
N ILE A 107 1.68 16.92 0.99
CA ILE A 107 0.23 16.77 1.11
C ILE A 107 -0.19 16.74 2.59
N ASN A 108 -1.29 17.43 2.93
CA ASN A 108 -1.82 17.45 4.29
C ASN A 108 -3.21 16.80 4.40
N PRO A 109 -3.31 15.48 4.63
CA PRO A 109 -4.60 14.77 4.59
C PRO A 109 -5.57 15.20 5.70
N ALA A 110 -5.10 15.89 6.74
CA ALA A 110 -5.94 16.34 7.84
C ALA A 110 -6.72 17.62 7.58
N LYS A 111 -6.27 18.50 6.68
CA LYS A 111 -6.94 19.79 6.45
C LYS A 111 -7.67 19.70 5.11
N PRO A 112 -9.01 19.75 5.09
CA PRO A 112 -9.72 19.91 3.82
C PRO A 112 -9.31 21.28 3.28
N SER A 113 -8.61 21.27 2.16
CA SER A 113 -8.20 22.47 1.45
C SER A 113 -8.60 22.30 -0.01
N LEU A 114 -8.84 23.40 -0.71
CA LEU A 114 -9.15 23.35 -2.15
C LEU A 114 -8.06 22.61 -2.95
N ALA A 115 -6.81 22.68 -2.48
CA ALA A 115 -5.68 21.98 -3.08
C ALA A 115 -5.55 20.50 -2.64
N ASP A 116 -6.09 20.12 -1.47
CA ASP A 116 -5.82 18.84 -0.82
C ASP A 116 -7.13 18.16 -0.35
N ASP A 117 -7.65 17.24 -1.18
CA ASP A 117 -8.84 16.43 -0.89
C ASP A 117 -8.52 14.97 -0.54
N THR A 118 -7.31 14.72 -0.04
CA THR A 118 -6.81 13.36 0.23
C THR A 118 -7.69 12.56 1.20
N TYR A 119 -8.40 13.23 2.12
CA TYR A 119 -9.31 12.54 3.04
C TYR A 119 -10.55 11.96 2.35
N LYS A 120 -10.90 12.44 1.15
CA LYS A 120 -11.99 11.90 0.32
C LYS A 120 -11.57 10.61 -0.39
N ASN A 121 -10.27 10.38 -0.56
CA ASN A 121 -9.76 9.18 -1.22
C ASN A 121 -9.63 8.00 -0.23
N GLY A 122 -10.68 7.20 -0.15
CA GLY A 122 -10.72 5.99 0.68
C GLY A 122 -9.63 4.97 0.33
N ALA A 123 -9.18 4.89 -0.94
CA ALA A 123 -8.17 3.93 -1.37
C ALA A 123 -6.77 4.24 -0.83
N ILE A 124 -6.44 5.53 -0.65
CA ILE A 124 -5.18 5.94 0.00
C ILE A 124 -5.27 5.68 1.50
N LEU A 125 -6.40 6.05 2.12
CA LEU A 125 -6.58 5.92 3.57
C LEU A 125 -6.67 4.46 4.03
N SER A 126 -7.27 3.57 3.25
CA SER A 126 -7.42 2.14 3.56
C SER A 126 -6.07 1.43 3.75
N GLN A 127 -5.03 1.85 3.03
CA GLN A 127 -3.67 1.30 3.15
C GLN A 127 -3.08 1.49 4.56
N PHE A 128 -3.47 2.56 5.26
CA PHE A 128 -3.05 2.88 6.63
C PHE A 128 -4.00 2.35 7.70
N THR A 129 -4.93 1.48 7.31
CA THR A 129 -5.77 0.71 8.24
C THR A 129 -5.40 -0.78 8.18
N THR A 130 -5.64 -1.48 9.28
CA THR A 130 -5.50 -2.94 9.37
C THR A 130 -6.67 -3.63 8.69
N GLU A 131 -6.60 -4.94 8.49
CA GLU A 131 -7.71 -5.73 7.91
C GLU A 131 -9.03 -5.53 8.68
N MET A 132 -8.93 -5.44 10.01
CA MET A 132 -10.06 -5.19 10.92
C MET A 132 -10.49 -3.71 11.00
N GLY A 133 -9.97 -2.84 10.13
CA GLY A 133 -10.29 -1.42 10.15
C GLY A 133 -9.68 -0.65 11.32
N ARG A 134 -8.72 -1.17 12.09
CA ARG A 134 -7.98 -0.34 13.08
C ARG A 134 -6.94 0.52 12.36
N ILE A 135 -6.72 1.76 12.80
CA ILE A 135 -5.65 2.61 12.25
C ILE A 135 -4.30 1.96 12.60
N GLN A 136 -3.43 1.76 11.61
CA GLN A 136 -2.12 1.15 11.82
C GLN A 136 -1.24 2.04 12.71
N SER A 137 -0.43 1.41 13.56
CA SER A 137 0.56 2.09 14.38
C SER A 137 1.76 2.56 13.54
N ARG A 138 2.50 3.55 14.04
CA ARG A 138 3.61 4.18 13.32
C ARG A 138 4.75 3.22 12.98
N ASN A 139 4.96 2.18 13.79
CA ASN A 139 5.97 1.15 13.52
C ASN A 139 5.63 0.28 12.31
N VAL A 140 4.36 0.19 11.94
CA VAL A 140 3.90 -0.52 10.75
C VAL A 140 3.84 0.44 9.55
N SER A 141 3.28 1.64 9.74
CA SER A 141 3.10 2.60 8.64
C SER A 141 4.39 3.30 8.18
N GLY A 142 5.42 3.37 9.05
CA GLY A 142 6.72 3.97 8.71
C GLY A 142 6.72 5.50 8.54
N LEU A 143 5.59 6.17 8.78
CA LEU A 143 5.43 7.59 8.49
C LEU A 143 6.14 8.52 9.49
N THR A 144 6.29 9.79 9.14
CA THR A 144 6.69 10.81 10.11
C THR A 144 5.58 10.99 11.16
N ARG A 145 5.95 11.47 12.36
CA ARG A 145 4.97 11.67 13.46
C ARG A 145 3.86 12.65 13.06
N LYS A 146 4.18 13.67 12.26
CA LYS A 146 3.23 14.67 11.78
C LYS A 146 2.23 14.04 10.80
N SER A 147 2.73 13.37 9.75
CA SER A 147 1.89 12.68 8.77
C SER A 147 1.01 11.62 9.41
N GLN A 148 1.54 10.82 10.34
CA GLN A 148 0.74 9.82 11.07
C GLN A 148 -0.44 10.45 11.83
N ARG A 149 -0.23 11.57 12.52
CA ARG A 149 -1.33 12.29 13.21
C ARG A 149 -2.33 12.84 12.21
N GLN A 150 -1.87 13.31 11.05
CA GLN A 150 -2.72 13.86 10.02
C GLN A 150 -3.59 12.78 9.36
N ILE A 151 -3.01 11.64 8.99
CA ILE A 151 -3.74 10.48 8.49
C ILE A 151 -4.75 10.00 9.52
N GLY A 152 -4.38 9.92 10.80
CA GLY A 152 -5.33 9.51 11.83
C GLY A 152 -6.57 10.41 11.89
N LYS A 153 -6.39 11.73 11.71
CA LYS A 153 -7.51 12.68 11.61
C LYS A 153 -8.32 12.48 10.31
N ALA A 154 -7.63 12.29 9.19
CA ALA A 154 -8.25 12.05 7.89
C ALA A 154 -9.12 10.78 7.88
N ILE A 155 -8.61 9.66 8.41
CA ILE A 155 -9.35 8.39 8.52
C ILE A 155 -10.59 8.56 9.39
N ARG A 156 -10.48 9.22 10.54
CA ARG A 156 -11.65 9.47 11.40
C ARG A 156 -12.70 10.33 10.71
N ARG A 157 -12.27 11.33 9.93
CA ARG A 157 -13.18 12.14 9.11
C ARG A 157 -13.83 11.31 8.01
N ALA A 158 -13.06 10.54 7.25
CA ALA A 158 -13.56 9.68 6.19
C ALA A 158 -14.60 8.66 6.69
N ARG A 159 -14.43 8.14 7.92
CA ARG A 159 -15.43 7.29 8.58
C ARG A 159 -16.72 8.02 8.90
N ALA A 160 -16.61 9.23 9.46
CA ALA A 160 -17.79 10.05 9.77
C ALA A 160 -18.58 10.43 8.51
N LEU A 161 -17.90 10.55 7.37
CA LEU A 161 -18.51 10.82 6.06
C LEU A 161 -18.99 9.55 5.33
N GLY A 162 -18.81 8.36 5.90
CA GLY A 162 -19.20 7.09 5.25
C GLY A 162 -18.30 6.64 4.09
N ILE A 163 -17.16 7.29 3.87
CA ILE A 163 -16.21 6.96 2.79
C ILE A 163 -15.41 5.69 3.12
N LEU A 164 -15.10 5.46 4.40
CA LEU A 164 -14.29 4.32 4.85
C LEU A 164 -15.02 3.54 5.95
N PRO A 165 -15.07 2.20 5.89
CA PRO A 165 -15.68 1.39 6.95
C PRO A 165 -14.87 1.44 8.26
N VAL A 166 -15.57 1.19 9.38
CA VAL A 166 -14.96 1.20 10.73
C VAL A 166 -14.35 -0.15 11.09
N LEU A 167 -15.01 -1.24 10.68
CA LEU A 167 -14.70 -2.62 11.08
C LEU A 167 -14.00 -3.45 10.00
N SER A 168 -13.64 -2.84 8.88
CA SER A 168 -12.88 -3.48 7.80
C SER A 168 -11.92 -2.49 7.15
N ARG A 169 -10.94 -2.99 6.39
CA ARG A 169 -9.96 -2.15 5.69
C ARG A 169 -10.58 -1.26 4.60
N GLY A 170 -11.81 -1.52 4.16
CA GLY A 170 -12.39 -0.91 2.97
C GLY A 170 -11.68 -1.42 1.73
N HIS A 171 -12.39 -2.17 0.90
CA HIS A 171 -11.82 -2.76 -0.32
C HIS A 171 -11.54 -1.63 -1.33
N GLY A 172 -10.35 -1.04 -1.27
CA GLY A 172 -9.81 -0.34 -2.44
C GLY A 172 -9.70 -1.39 -3.55
N ARG A 173 -10.35 -1.15 -4.69
CA ARG A 173 -10.30 -1.95 -5.93
C ARG A 173 -9.10 -2.93 -5.94
N GLY A 174 -9.31 -4.21 -5.58
CA GLY A 174 -8.22 -5.20 -5.64
C GLY A 174 -8.12 -6.24 -4.51
N GLY A 175 -9.10 -6.40 -3.62
CA GLY A 175 -9.03 -7.45 -2.61
C GLY A 175 -10.40 -8.06 -2.32
N ALA A 176 -10.62 -9.29 -2.77
CA ALA A 176 -11.60 -10.25 -2.28
C ALA A 176 -13.10 -9.83 -2.25
N GLY A 177 -13.79 -10.21 -3.32
CA GLY A 177 -15.13 -10.82 -3.36
C GLY A 177 -16.10 -10.60 -2.21
N TRP A 178 -17.16 -9.85 -2.50
CA TRP A 178 -18.48 -10.21 -2.01
C TRP A 178 -18.98 -11.41 -2.85
N ARG A 179 -19.23 -12.53 -2.19
CA ARG A 179 -20.23 -13.52 -2.58
C ARG A 179 -21.38 -13.43 -1.58
#